data_AF-A0A136IWS4-F1
#
_entry.id   AF-A0A136IWS4-F1
#
_cell.length_a   1.000
_cell.length_b   1.000
_cell.length_c   1.000
_cell.angle_alpha   90.00
_cell.angle_beta   90.00
_cell.angle_gamma   90.00
#
_symmetry.space_group_name_H-M   'P 1'
#
loop_
_entity.id
_entity.type
_entity.pdbx_description
1 polymer ?
#
loop_
_entity_poly.entity_id
_entity_poly.type
_entity_poly.pdbx_seq_one_letter_code
_entity_poly.pdbx_strand_id
1 'polypeptide(L)'
;MAAARRGQKIRWRVVIVLEVIKAVCRLLLMRITHSRPIMSPPLPEREPIVPNKESEDGADDQGAALRELMGEDDDNVALLREMNGNGHAKPAHEREWKMPRTRTSLPSLPNPSDIGSYLQSRVLRADDIKPAVKLLNSLSASGQAAESLHILAPLIYAIALSRSKDKKSWTPWIIGITVEYAARQLRDGGSLRTTTLEQEEWGKRYWGSAWWLMRGAFYQNVTKGLVTGVRSRMPSFIGTIMEDYEYLWENYYFSTVSSS
;
A
#
# COMPACT_ATOMS: atom_id res chain seq x y z
N MET A 1 -2.72 46.47 3.94
CA MET A 1 -2.96 45.17 4.65
C MET A 1 -4.33 44.50 4.37
N ALA A 2 -5.30 45.14 3.70
CA ALA A 2 -6.62 44.52 3.42
C ALA A 2 -6.66 43.61 2.17
N ALA A 3 -5.84 43.88 1.15
CA ALA A 3 -5.76 43.09 -0.08
C ALA A 3 -5.21 41.67 0.15
N ALA A 4 -4.14 41.53 0.95
CA ALA A 4 -3.56 40.22 1.31
C ALA A 4 -4.55 39.34 2.09
N ARG A 5 -5.34 39.93 3.00
CA ARG A 5 -6.38 39.22 3.76
C ARG A 5 -7.57 38.79 2.86
N ARG A 6 -7.91 39.57 1.84
CA ARG A 6 -8.92 39.18 0.83
C ARG A 6 -8.42 38.01 -0.02
N GLY A 7 -7.15 38.05 -0.45
CA GLY A 7 -6.53 36.95 -1.19
C GLY A 7 -6.57 35.62 -0.41
N GLN A 8 -6.23 35.64 0.88
CA GLN A 8 -6.29 34.44 1.72
C GLN A 8 -7.71 33.87 1.86
N LYS A 9 -8.73 34.74 2.00
CA LYS A 9 -10.14 34.32 2.06
C LYS A 9 -10.61 33.70 0.74
N ILE A 10 -10.18 34.25 -0.39
CA ILE A 10 -10.51 33.71 -1.72
C ILE A 10 -9.85 32.34 -1.93
N ARG A 11 -8.58 32.17 -1.53
CA ARG A 11 -7.88 30.88 -1.56
C ARG A 11 -8.65 29.79 -0.79
N TRP A 12 -9.06 30.09 0.45
CA TRP A 12 -9.87 29.14 1.24
C TRP A 12 -11.24 28.85 0.62
N ARG A 13 -11.89 29.85 0.02
CA ARG A 13 -13.16 29.63 -0.70
C ARG A 13 -12.99 28.68 -1.88
N VAL A 14 -11.94 28.84 -2.67
CA VAL A 14 -11.65 27.93 -3.81
C VAL A 14 -11.42 26.51 -3.32
N VAL A 15 -10.61 26.33 -2.27
CA VAL A 15 -10.37 25.00 -1.67
C VAL A 15 -11.66 24.36 -1.18
N ILE A 16 -12.51 25.12 -0.48
CA ILE A 16 -13.80 24.62 0.01
C ILE A 16 -14.72 24.26 -1.16
N VAL A 17 -14.81 25.10 -2.19
CA VAL A 17 -15.65 24.81 -3.38
C VAL A 17 -15.17 23.56 -4.10
N LEU A 18 -13.86 23.39 -4.27
CA LEU A 18 -13.29 22.18 -4.88
C LEU A 18 -13.62 20.93 -4.05
N GLU A 19 -13.48 21.01 -2.73
CA GLU A 19 -13.78 19.87 -1.87
C GLU A 19 -15.30 19.58 -1.83
N VAL A 20 -16.15 20.60 -1.90
CA VAL A 20 -17.62 20.46 -2.06
C VAL A 20 -17.94 19.75 -3.36
N ILE A 21 -17.39 20.20 -4.50
CA ILE A 21 -17.63 19.58 -5.80
C ILE A 21 -17.20 18.10 -5.77
N LYS A 22 -16.01 17.82 -5.23
CA LYS A 22 -15.50 16.45 -5.09
C LYS A 22 -16.38 15.58 -4.19
N ALA A 23 -16.85 16.12 -3.06
CA ALA A 23 -17.75 15.43 -2.15
C ALA A 23 -19.10 15.13 -2.83
N VAL A 24 -19.67 16.10 -3.57
CA VAL A 24 -20.91 15.92 -4.33
C VAL A 24 -20.74 14.85 -5.40
N CYS A 25 -19.65 14.88 -6.18
CA CYS A 25 -19.37 13.84 -7.18
C CYS A 25 -19.30 12.44 -6.55
N ARG A 26 -18.63 12.29 -5.39
CA ARG A 26 -18.56 11.02 -4.67
C ARG A 26 -19.91 10.57 -4.12
N LEU A 27 -20.73 11.49 -3.60
CA LEU A 27 -22.08 11.19 -3.14
C LEU A 27 -23.00 10.78 -4.31
N LEU A 28 -22.88 11.43 -5.46
CA LEU A 28 -23.61 11.05 -6.67
C LEU A 28 -23.19 9.66 -7.16
N LEU A 29 -21.90 9.37 -7.18
CA LEU A 29 -21.40 8.02 -7.49
C LEU A 29 -22.00 6.98 -6.55
N MET A 30 -22.02 7.26 -5.24
CA MET A 30 -22.62 6.36 -4.25
C MET A 30 -24.13 6.13 -4.49
N ARG A 31 -24.86 7.18 -4.92
CA ARG A 31 -26.28 7.06 -5.26
C ARG A 31 -26.49 6.21 -6.51
N ILE A 32 -25.65 6.38 -7.53
CA ILE A 32 -25.72 5.62 -8.79
C ILE A 32 -25.32 4.15 -8.57
N THR A 33 -24.37 3.87 -7.65
CA THR A 33 -23.91 2.51 -7.35
C THR A 33 -24.77 1.77 -6.32
N HIS A 34 -25.98 2.26 -6.02
CA HIS A 34 -26.90 1.66 -5.05
C HIS A 34 -26.25 1.42 -3.67
N SER A 35 -25.60 2.45 -3.11
CA SER A 35 -25.06 2.42 -1.74
C SER A 35 -23.96 1.37 -1.51
N ARG A 36 -23.11 1.15 -2.52
CA ARG A 36 -21.90 0.32 -2.41
C ARG A 36 -20.69 1.18 -2.02
N PRO A 37 -19.72 0.63 -1.28
CA PRO A 37 -18.52 1.38 -0.92
C PRO A 37 -17.68 1.65 -2.19
N ILE A 38 -17.05 2.82 -2.27
CA ILE A 38 -16.24 3.22 -3.43
C ILE A 38 -14.85 2.61 -3.29
N MET A 39 -14.50 1.69 -4.18
CA MET A 39 -13.17 1.08 -4.23
C MET A 39 -12.10 2.04 -4.72
N SER A 40 -10.94 2.02 -4.06
CA SER A 40 -9.72 2.69 -4.50
C SER A 40 -8.54 1.73 -4.34
N PRO A 41 -7.85 1.28 -5.41
CA PRO A 41 -8.02 1.59 -6.83
C PRO A 41 -9.26 0.93 -7.50
N PRO A 42 -9.78 1.48 -8.62
CA PRO A 42 -10.93 0.92 -9.35
C PRO A 42 -10.61 -0.37 -10.12
N LEU A 43 -9.32 -0.71 -10.24
CA LEU A 43 -8.82 -1.91 -10.90
C LEU A 43 -8.08 -2.76 -9.88
N PRO A 44 -8.36 -4.08 -9.80
CA PRO A 44 -7.53 -4.99 -9.04
C PRO A 44 -6.08 -4.93 -9.54
N GLU A 45 -5.17 -4.47 -8.70
CA GLU A 45 -3.75 -4.56 -8.98
C GLU A 45 -3.33 -6.03 -8.84
N ARG A 46 -2.59 -6.55 -9.83
CA ARG A 46 -2.06 -7.91 -9.75
C ARG A 46 -1.00 -7.92 -8.65
N GLU A 47 -1.16 -8.81 -7.68
CA GLU A 47 -0.10 -9.04 -6.70
C GLU A 47 1.20 -9.42 -7.43
N PRO A 48 2.32 -8.73 -7.15
CA PRO A 48 3.59 -9.07 -7.76
C PRO A 48 3.96 -10.49 -7.33
N ILE A 49 4.23 -11.34 -8.31
CA ILE A 49 4.71 -12.71 -8.09
C ILE A 49 6.10 -12.58 -7.48
N VAL A 50 6.21 -12.69 -6.16
CA VAL A 50 7.50 -12.76 -5.48
C VAL A 50 8.06 -14.16 -5.78
N PRO A 51 9.19 -14.29 -6.49
CA PRO A 51 9.84 -15.59 -6.60
C PRO A 51 10.19 -16.06 -5.18
N ASN A 52 9.88 -17.32 -4.89
CA ASN A 52 10.02 -17.92 -3.57
C ASN A 52 11.46 -17.68 -3.05
N LYS A 53 11.60 -17.11 -1.84
CA LYS A 53 12.87 -17.07 -1.12
C LYS A 53 13.08 -18.43 -0.45
N GLU A 54 13.39 -19.46 -1.21
CA GLU A 54 13.74 -20.77 -0.66
C GLU A 54 14.89 -21.37 -1.47
N SER A 55 16.11 -21.01 -1.08
CA SER A 55 17.32 -21.84 -1.19
C SER A 55 18.49 -21.11 -0.52
N GLU A 56 18.44 -20.95 0.80
CA GLU A 56 19.62 -20.68 1.66
C GLU A 56 20.22 -22.00 2.19
N ASP A 57 20.09 -23.11 1.47
CA ASP A 57 20.81 -24.36 1.76
C ASP A 57 22.08 -24.43 0.89
N GLY A 58 23.00 -23.50 1.13
CA GLY A 58 24.29 -23.38 0.43
C GLY A 58 25.44 -24.15 1.10
N ALA A 59 25.17 -25.31 1.71
CA ALA A 59 26.19 -26.09 2.42
C ALA A 59 26.94 -27.10 1.51
N ASP A 60 26.44 -27.36 0.31
CA ASP A 60 26.86 -28.53 -0.49
C ASP A 60 27.84 -28.19 -1.63
N ASP A 61 28.02 -26.90 -1.91
CA ASP A 61 28.72 -26.42 -3.13
C ASP A 61 30.26 -26.39 -3.00
N GLN A 62 30.79 -26.45 -1.77
CA GLN A 62 32.23 -26.36 -1.51
C GLN A 62 32.99 -27.64 -1.91
N GLY A 63 32.32 -28.80 -1.92
CA GLY A 63 32.93 -30.08 -2.30
C GLY A 63 33.10 -30.25 -3.82
N ALA A 64 32.27 -29.58 -4.62
CA ALA A 64 32.31 -29.67 -6.07
C ALA A 64 33.45 -28.83 -6.67
N ALA A 65 33.66 -27.61 -6.17
CA ALA A 65 34.73 -26.72 -6.62
C ALA A 65 36.14 -27.28 -6.34
N LEU A 66 36.32 -28.03 -5.25
CA LEU A 66 37.60 -28.66 -4.91
C LEU A 66 37.96 -29.83 -5.84
N ARG A 67 36.94 -30.52 -6.38
CA ARG A 67 37.10 -31.62 -7.34
C ARG A 67 37.47 -31.13 -8.73
N GLU A 68 36.87 -30.02 -9.16
CA GLU A 68 37.19 -29.38 -10.44
C GLU A 68 38.63 -28.85 -10.47
N LEU A 69 39.15 -28.37 -9.33
CA LEU A 69 40.54 -27.91 -9.21
C LEU A 69 41.58 -29.05 -9.24
N MET A 70 41.17 -30.30 -9.02
CA MET A 70 42.06 -31.47 -9.03
C MET A 70 42.19 -32.16 -10.40
N GLY A 71 41.46 -31.71 -11.43
CA GLY A 71 41.71 -32.09 -12.83
C GLY A 71 41.64 -33.58 -13.13
N GLU A 72 40.60 -34.28 -12.64
CA GLU A 72 40.27 -35.63 -13.10
C GLU A 72 39.31 -35.55 -14.30
N ASP A 73 39.86 -35.73 -15.51
CA ASP A 73 39.13 -35.71 -16.79
C ASP A 73 38.19 -36.94 -16.91
N ASP A 74 36.88 -36.68 -16.94
CA ASP A 74 35.80 -37.70 -16.86
C ASP A 74 35.26 -38.11 -18.25
N ASP A 75 36.15 -38.25 -19.24
CA ASP A 75 35.77 -38.57 -20.62
C ASP A 75 35.32 -40.04 -20.82
N ASN A 76 35.54 -40.92 -19.84
CA ASN A 76 35.23 -42.35 -19.94
C ASN A 76 33.90 -42.77 -19.27
N VAL A 77 33.19 -41.88 -18.57
CA VAL A 77 31.95 -42.23 -17.86
C VAL A 77 30.69 -41.97 -18.71
N ALA A 78 30.78 -41.13 -19.74
CA ALA A 78 29.66 -40.85 -20.65
C ALA A 78 29.30 -42.06 -21.55
N LEU A 79 30.29 -42.80 -22.06
CA LEU A 79 30.05 -43.92 -22.99
C LEU A 79 29.53 -45.19 -22.30
N LEU A 80 29.77 -45.37 -21.00
CA LEU A 80 29.23 -46.52 -20.25
C LEU A 80 27.79 -46.30 -19.76
N ARG A 81 27.29 -45.05 -19.76
CA ARG A 81 25.95 -44.72 -19.27
C ARG A 81 24.85 -44.95 -20.32
N GLU A 82 25.18 -45.00 -21.60
CA GLU A 82 24.20 -45.27 -22.67
C GLU A 82 23.81 -46.75 -22.82
N MET A 83 24.59 -47.70 -22.28
CA MET A 83 24.31 -49.14 -22.44
C MET A 83 23.47 -49.76 -21.31
N ASN A 84 23.19 -49.05 -20.22
CA ASN A 84 22.35 -49.57 -19.14
C ASN A 84 20.97 -48.87 -19.16
N GLY A 85 20.03 -49.49 -19.88
CA GLY A 85 18.63 -49.09 -19.92
C GLY A 85 17.99 -49.17 -18.54
N ASN A 86 18.02 -48.05 -17.81
CA ASN A 86 17.09 -47.66 -16.75
C ASN A 86 17.30 -46.19 -16.38
N GLY A 87 17.38 -45.33 -17.40
CA GLY A 87 17.32 -43.90 -17.21
C GLY A 87 15.89 -43.50 -16.92
N HIS A 88 15.54 -43.34 -15.64
CA HIS A 88 14.39 -42.52 -15.27
C HIS A 88 14.58 -41.15 -15.92
N ALA A 89 13.91 -40.93 -17.06
CA ALA A 89 13.91 -39.63 -17.70
C ALA A 89 13.38 -38.64 -16.67
N LYS A 90 14.21 -37.64 -16.30
CA LYS A 90 13.79 -36.61 -15.34
C LYS A 90 12.39 -36.12 -15.72
N PRO A 91 11.45 -36.14 -14.77
CA PRO A 91 10.06 -35.85 -15.07
C PRO A 91 9.95 -34.43 -15.63
N ALA A 92 8.94 -34.19 -16.47
CA ALA A 92 8.85 -32.97 -17.27
C ALA A 92 8.86 -31.66 -16.45
N HIS A 93 8.55 -31.71 -15.15
CA HIS A 93 8.57 -30.55 -14.24
C HIS A 93 9.98 -30.11 -13.81
N GLU A 94 10.99 -30.98 -13.89
CA GLU A 94 12.40 -30.67 -13.58
C GLU A 94 13.19 -30.20 -14.82
N ARG A 95 12.57 -30.20 -16.00
CA ARG A 95 13.26 -29.84 -17.25
C ARG A 95 13.37 -28.33 -17.37
N GLU A 96 14.51 -27.81 -16.95
CA GLU A 96 14.90 -26.42 -17.14
C GLU A 96 14.99 -26.11 -18.66
N TRP A 97 13.94 -25.50 -19.21
CA TRP A 97 13.91 -25.13 -20.62
C TRP A 97 14.55 -23.76 -20.81
N LYS A 98 15.62 -23.68 -21.62
CA LYS A 98 16.30 -22.42 -21.94
C LYS A 98 15.63 -21.73 -23.12
N MET A 99 15.18 -20.49 -22.89
CA MET A 99 14.58 -19.67 -23.95
C MET A 99 15.60 -19.38 -25.06
N PRO A 100 15.32 -19.70 -26.34
CA PRO A 100 16.29 -19.57 -27.43
C PRO A 100 16.78 -18.13 -27.69
N ARG A 101 15.97 -17.11 -27.37
CA ARG A 101 16.29 -15.69 -27.59
C ARG A 101 16.93 -15.00 -26.41
N THR A 102 16.51 -15.31 -25.19
CA THR A 102 16.94 -14.59 -23.97
C THR A 102 17.97 -15.37 -23.17
N ARG A 103 18.22 -16.65 -23.52
CA ARG A 103 19.13 -17.58 -22.82
C ARG A 103 18.84 -17.77 -21.32
N THR A 104 17.76 -17.18 -20.82
CA THR A 104 17.23 -17.38 -19.47
C THR A 104 16.51 -18.71 -19.43
N SER A 105 16.84 -19.53 -18.43
CA SER A 105 16.07 -20.73 -18.13
C SER A 105 14.74 -20.37 -17.49
N LEU A 106 13.69 -21.09 -17.89
CA LEU A 106 12.43 -21.07 -17.16
C LEU A 106 12.60 -21.78 -15.81
N PRO A 107 12.12 -21.19 -14.70
CA PRO A 107 12.10 -21.88 -13.42
C PRO A 107 11.28 -23.18 -13.54
N SER A 108 11.76 -24.24 -12.90
CA SER A 108 11.07 -25.54 -12.88
C SER A 108 9.69 -25.41 -12.23
N LEU A 109 8.75 -26.18 -12.74
CA LEU A 109 7.40 -26.21 -12.17
C LEU A 109 7.47 -26.95 -10.82
N PRO A 110 6.71 -26.51 -9.81
CA PRO A 110 6.60 -27.23 -8.53
C PRO A 110 6.15 -28.68 -8.73
N ASN A 111 6.52 -29.55 -7.78
CA ASN A 111 6.13 -30.96 -7.80
C ASN A 111 4.60 -31.11 -7.93
N PRO A 112 4.11 -32.10 -8.70
CA PRO A 112 2.68 -32.28 -8.95
C PRO A 112 1.85 -32.56 -7.69
N SER A 113 2.47 -33.09 -6.64
CA SER A 113 1.88 -33.27 -5.31
C SER A 113 1.62 -31.93 -4.59
N ASP A 114 2.44 -30.92 -4.85
CA ASP A 114 2.36 -29.60 -4.22
C ASP A 114 1.50 -28.62 -5.03
N ILE A 115 1.08 -29.00 -6.24
CA ILE A 115 0.13 -28.20 -7.03
C ILE A 115 -1.19 -28.04 -6.28
N GLY A 116 -1.66 -29.08 -5.58
CA GLY A 116 -2.91 -29.01 -4.82
C GLY A 116 -2.85 -28.01 -3.66
N SER A 117 -1.77 -28.03 -2.87
CA SER A 117 -1.56 -27.10 -1.76
C SER A 117 -1.23 -25.68 -2.25
N TYR A 118 -0.46 -25.57 -3.34
CA TYR A 118 -0.17 -24.29 -3.99
C TYR A 118 -1.44 -23.66 -4.58
N LEU A 119 -2.25 -24.41 -5.30
CA LEU A 119 -3.53 -23.92 -5.80
C LEU A 119 -4.49 -23.65 -4.65
N GLN A 120 -4.62 -24.49 -3.62
CA GLN A 120 -5.50 -24.17 -2.48
C GLN A 120 -5.07 -22.92 -1.70
N SER A 121 -3.77 -22.66 -1.60
CA SER A 121 -3.27 -21.42 -0.97
C SER A 121 -3.42 -20.18 -1.86
N ARG A 122 -3.53 -20.36 -3.19
CA ARG A 122 -3.59 -19.28 -4.19
C ARG A 122 -4.95 -19.09 -4.88
N VAL A 123 -5.83 -20.09 -4.82
CA VAL A 123 -7.05 -20.22 -5.60
C VAL A 123 -8.18 -20.51 -4.63
N LEU A 124 -9.06 -19.51 -4.50
CA LEU A 124 -10.45 -19.56 -4.04
C LEU A 124 -10.67 -19.30 -2.55
N ARG A 125 -10.61 -18.02 -2.17
CA ARG A 125 -11.61 -17.56 -1.19
C ARG A 125 -12.98 -17.67 -1.86
N ALA A 126 -14.03 -18.01 -1.11
CA ALA A 126 -15.39 -18.08 -1.63
C ALA A 126 -15.90 -16.75 -2.24
N ASP A 127 -15.16 -15.67 -2.03
CA ASP A 127 -15.38 -14.37 -2.65
C ASP A 127 -14.85 -14.30 -4.09
N ASP A 128 -13.78 -15.01 -4.47
CA ASP A 128 -13.16 -14.94 -5.81
C ASP A 128 -14.03 -15.56 -6.92
N ILE A 129 -15.02 -16.39 -6.54
CA ILE A 129 -15.97 -17.06 -7.46
C ILE A 129 -17.20 -16.17 -7.72
N LYS A 130 -17.41 -15.13 -6.91
CA LYS A 130 -18.59 -14.28 -7.05
C LYS A 130 -18.38 -13.28 -8.18
N PRO A 131 -19.42 -12.97 -8.97
CA PRO A 131 -19.33 -11.89 -9.96
C PRO A 131 -18.97 -10.58 -9.24
N ALA A 132 -18.18 -9.72 -9.88
CA ALA A 132 -17.62 -8.50 -9.27
C ALA A 132 -18.68 -7.62 -8.56
N VAL A 133 -19.90 -7.59 -9.11
CA VAL A 133 -21.04 -6.83 -8.57
C VAL A 133 -21.64 -7.46 -7.30
N LYS A 134 -21.22 -8.64 -6.87
CA LYS A 134 -21.66 -9.32 -5.62
C LYS A 134 -20.52 -9.47 -4.59
N LEU A 135 -19.34 -8.92 -4.87
CA LEU A 135 -18.19 -8.96 -3.95
C LEU A 135 -18.38 -8.09 -2.71
N LEU A 136 -19.14 -7.00 -2.85
CA LEU A 136 -19.44 -6.05 -1.78
C LEU A 136 -20.91 -6.17 -1.38
N ASN A 137 -21.15 -6.17 -0.08
CA ASN A 137 -22.51 -6.15 0.43
C ASN A 137 -23.14 -4.77 0.22
N SER A 138 -24.46 -4.70 0.06
CA SER A 138 -25.16 -3.40 0.09
C SER A 138 -25.04 -2.82 1.50
N LEU A 139 -24.64 -1.55 1.63
CA LEU A 139 -24.50 -0.95 2.95
C LEU A 139 -25.86 -0.79 3.62
N SER A 140 -25.94 -1.25 4.87
CA SER A 140 -26.98 -0.89 5.82
C SER A 140 -27.09 0.64 5.93
N ALA A 141 -28.24 1.16 6.35
CA ALA A 141 -28.48 2.60 6.50
C ALA A 141 -27.41 3.29 7.38
N SER A 142 -26.92 2.61 8.43
CA SER A 142 -25.83 3.12 9.27
C SER A 142 -24.48 3.14 8.54
N GLY A 143 -24.22 2.13 7.69
CA GLY A 143 -23.06 2.09 6.80
C GLY A 143 -23.11 3.21 5.76
N GLN A 144 -24.28 3.50 5.19
CA GLN A 144 -24.46 4.60 4.24
C GLN A 144 -24.11 5.94 4.88
N ALA A 145 -24.57 6.16 6.11
CA ALA A 145 -24.24 7.36 6.88
C ALA A 145 -22.74 7.42 7.23
N ALA A 146 -22.11 6.29 7.60
CA ALA A 146 -20.66 6.22 7.83
C ALA A 146 -19.83 6.62 6.59
N GLU A 147 -20.20 6.12 5.41
CA GLU A 147 -19.53 6.50 4.16
C GLU A 147 -19.76 7.96 3.81
N SER A 148 -20.98 8.47 4.01
CA SER A 148 -21.27 9.89 3.77
C SER A 148 -20.40 10.78 4.66
N LEU A 149 -20.18 10.38 5.91
CA LEU A 149 -19.36 11.12 6.86
C LEU A 149 -17.88 11.06 6.48
N HIS A 150 -17.38 9.91 6.02
CA HIS A 150 -16.01 9.77 5.53
C HIS A 150 -15.75 10.59 4.25
N ILE A 151 -16.72 10.64 3.32
CA ILE A 151 -16.63 11.50 2.13
C ILE A 151 -16.62 12.99 2.53
N LEU A 152 -17.36 13.37 3.58
CA LEU A 152 -17.42 14.74 4.09
C LEU A 152 -16.25 15.12 4.99
N ALA A 153 -15.49 14.17 5.52
CA ALA A 153 -14.36 14.42 6.41
C ALA A 153 -13.36 15.48 5.90
N PRO A 154 -12.85 15.43 4.65
CA PRO A 154 -11.94 16.46 4.15
C PRO A 154 -12.60 17.83 4.00
N LEU A 155 -13.91 17.89 3.73
CA LEU A 155 -14.68 19.14 3.67
C LEU A 155 -14.86 19.75 5.06
N ILE A 156 -15.23 18.94 6.05
CA ILE A 156 -15.36 19.37 7.45
C ILE A 156 -14.02 19.89 7.95
N TYR A 157 -12.93 19.19 7.63
CA TYR A 157 -11.59 19.63 7.96
C TYR A 157 -11.20 20.94 7.27
N ALA A 158 -11.46 21.08 5.97
CA ALA A 158 -11.16 22.32 5.24
C ALA A 158 -11.94 23.52 5.81
N ILE A 159 -13.20 23.32 6.20
CA ILE A 159 -14.00 24.35 6.87
C ILE A 159 -13.40 24.68 8.24
N ALA A 160 -13.05 23.67 9.05
CA ALA A 160 -12.43 23.87 10.35
C ALA A 160 -11.09 24.63 10.24
N LEU A 161 -10.28 24.29 9.24
CA LEU A 161 -8.99 24.92 8.99
C LEU A 161 -9.15 26.35 8.45
N SER A 162 -10.18 26.62 7.65
CA SER A 162 -10.50 27.98 7.19
C SER A 162 -10.92 28.93 8.33
N ARG A 163 -11.49 28.37 9.41
CA ARG A 163 -11.90 29.10 10.60
C ARG A 163 -10.76 29.30 11.58
N SER A 164 -9.80 28.37 11.62
CA SER A 164 -8.63 28.52 12.47
C SER A 164 -7.60 29.46 11.84
N LYS A 165 -7.24 30.53 12.56
CA LYS A 165 -6.20 31.47 12.13
C LYS A 165 -4.79 31.00 12.53
N ASP A 166 -4.70 30.08 13.48
CA ASP A 166 -3.44 29.70 14.11
C ASP A 166 -2.99 28.31 13.67
N LYS A 167 -1.77 28.24 13.10
CA LYS A 167 -1.15 27.00 12.62
C LYS A 167 -0.88 25.98 13.73
N LYS A 168 -0.85 26.41 14.99
CA LYS A 168 -0.59 25.59 16.18
C LYS A 168 -1.87 25.01 16.81
N SER A 169 -3.04 25.44 16.36
CA SER A 169 -4.33 25.03 16.94
C SER A 169 -4.63 23.55 16.72
N TRP A 170 -5.09 22.87 17.77
CA TRP A 170 -5.49 21.47 17.72
C TRP A 170 -6.93 21.28 17.26
N THR A 171 -7.71 22.36 17.17
CA THR A 171 -9.15 22.30 16.89
C THR A 171 -9.50 21.64 15.56
N PRO A 172 -8.83 21.93 14.41
CA PRO A 172 -9.18 21.28 13.15
C PRO A 172 -8.77 19.81 13.15
N TRP A 173 -7.71 19.49 13.89
CA TRP A 173 -7.17 18.14 14.00
C TRP A 173 -8.09 17.22 14.82
N ILE A 174 -8.55 17.69 15.99
CA ILE A 174 -9.51 16.95 16.82
C ILE A 174 -10.83 16.76 16.07
N ILE A 175 -11.33 17.78 15.36
CA ILE A 175 -12.55 17.66 14.56
C ILE A 175 -12.39 16.58 13.47
N GLY A 176 -11.23 16.49 12.83
CA GLY A 176 -10.94 15.41 11.89
C GLY A 176 -11.01 14.02 12.53
N ILE A 177 -10.37 13.86 13.70
CA ILE A 177 -10.39 12.60 14.46
C ILE A 177 -11.79 12.22 14.89
N THR A 178 -12.58 13.17 15.41
CA THR A 178 -13.92 12.88 15.90
C THR A 178 -14.85 12.47 14.76
N VAL A 179 -14.71 13.09 13.58
CA VAL A 179 -15.46 12.71 12.37
C VAL A 179 -15.09 11.29 11.91
N GLU A 180 -13.79 10.97 11.85
CA GLU A 180 -13.33 9.62 11.49
C GLU A 180 -13.76 8.57 12.52
N TYR A 181 -13.74 8.91 13.81
CA TYR A 181 -14.21 8.03 14.89
C TYR A 181 -15.73 7.82 14.85
N ALA A 182 -16.50 8.89 14.61
CA ALA A 182 -17.95 8.81 14.45
C ALA A 182 -18.33 7.97 13.23
N ALA A 183 -17.56 8.05 12.13
CA ALA A 183 -17.77 7.21 10.96
C ALA A 183 -17.54 5.71 11.29
N ARG A 184 -16.55 5.39 12.13
CA ARG A 184 -16.31 4.01 12.61
C ARG A 184 -17.43 3.50 13.50
N GLN A 185 -17.85 4.31 14.48
CA GLN A 185 -18.92 3.93 15.42
C GLN A 185 -20.23 3.62 14.70
N LEU A 186 -20.58 4.42 13.67
CA LEU A 186 -21.78 4.17 12.85
C LEU A 186 -21.68 2.89 12.00
N ARG A 187 -20.47 2.47 11.65
CA ARG A 187 -20.22 1.27 10.83
C ARG A 187 -20.29 0.00 11.66
N ASP A 188 -19.72 0.01 12.87
CA ASP A 188 -19.71 -1.14 13.77
C ASP A 188 -21.11 -1.49 14.30
N GLY A 189 -22.01 -0.50 14.41
CA GLY A 189 -23.37 -0.71 14.90
C GLY A 189 -24.33 -1.42 13.93
N GLY A 190 -23.94 -1.72 12.70
CA GLY A 190 -24.88 -2.20 11.67
C GLY A 190 -24.40 -3.30 10.71
N SER A 191 -23.18 -3.82 10.84
CA SER A 191 -22.68 -4.86 9.92
C SER A 191 -22.12 -6.07 10.68
N LEU A 192 -22.89 -7.16 10.71
CA LEU A 192 -22.48 -8.46 11.27
C LEU A 192 -21.76 -9.37 10.25
N ARG A 193 -21.65 -8.94 8.99
CA ARG A 193 -21.04 -9.73 7.89
C ARG A 193 -20.20 -8.82 7.01
N THR A 194 -18.94 -8.62 7.39
CA THR A 194 -17.94 -7.88 6.61
C THR A 194 -17.18 -8.86 5.73
N THR A 195 -17.08 -8.56 4.43
CA THR A 195 -16.26 -9.40 3.52
C THR A 195 -14.78 -9.08 3.70
N THR A 196 -13.90 -10.00 3.30
CA THR A 196 -12.44 -9.79 3.40
C THR A 196 -11.99 -8.57 2.58
N LEU A 197 -12.62 -8.36 1.42
CA LEU A 197 -12.39 -7.20 0.55
C LEU A 197 -12.80 -5.87 1.24
N GLU A 198 -13.94 -5.86 1.94
CA GLU A 198 -14.37 -4.68 2.71
C GLU A 198 -13.38 -4.35 3.82
N GLN A 199 -12.85 -5.36 4.51
CA GLN A 199 -11.85 -5.17 5.56
C GLN A 199 -10.54 -4.60 5.02
N GLU A 200 -10.07 -5.08 3.87
CA GLU A 200 -8.85 -4.57 3.22
C GLU A 200 -9.02 -3.12 2.75
N GLU A 201 -10.18 -2.78 2.19
CA GLU A 201 -10.50 -1.39 1.84
C GLU A 201 -10.48 -0.49 3.07
N TRP A 202 -11.06 -0.93 4.18
CA TRP A 202 -11.05 -0.16 5.41
C TRP A 202 -9.63 -0.03 5.96
N GLY A 203 -8.84 -1.10 5.92
CA GLY A 203 -7.42 -1.06 6.31
C GLY A 203 -6.65 0.00 5.53
N LYS A 204 -6.81 0.06 4.20
CA LYS A 204 -6.18 1.09 3.36
C LYS A 204 -6.64 2.49 3.73
N ARG A 205 -7.94 2.69 3.95
CA ARG A 205 -8.51 3.98 4.37
C ARG A 205 -7.97 4.38 5.75
N TYR A 206 -7.86 3.45 6.69
CA TYR A 206 -7.33 3.70 8.02
C TYR A 206 -5.85 4.05 8.00
N TRP A 207 -5.04 3.39 7.17
CA TRP A 207 -3.65 3.76 6.97
C TRP A 207 -3.51 5.16 6.36
N GLY A 208 -4.35 5.49 5.36
CA GLY A 208 -4.41 6.84 4.79
C GLY A 208 -4.84 7.89 5.82
N SER A 209 -5.88 7.61 6.61
CA SER A 209 -6.33 8.49 7.70
C SER A 209 -5.28 8.62 8.79
N ALA A 210 -4.57 7.55 9.16
CA ALA A 210 -3.49 7.60 10.15
C ALA A 210 -2.31 8.46 9.64
N TRP A 211 -1.93 8.31 8.37
CA TRP A 211 -0.92 9.16 7.75
C TRP A 211 -1.37 10.63 7.68
N TRP A 212 -2.64 10.87 7.37
CA TRP A 212 -3.23 12.20 7.39
C TRP A 212 -3.26 12.81 8.79
N LEU A 213 -3.57 12.02 9.83
CA LEU A 213 -3.52 12.46 11.23
C LEU A 213 -2.12 12.89 11.65
N MET A 214 -1.10 12.29 11.07
CA MET A 214 0.28 12.70 11.33
C MET A 214 0.59 14.11 10.80
N ARG A 215 -0.21 14.64 9.87
CA ARG A 215 -0.05 15.96 9.25
C ARG A 215 -0.74 17.07 10.05
N GLY A 216 -0.17 18.28 10.03
CA GLY A 216 -0.78 19.48 10.62
C GLY A 216 -0.34 19.75 12.05
N ALA A 217 -1.28 19.88 12.99
CA ALA A 217 -1.01 20.24 14.38
C ALA A 217 -0.16 19.20 15.12
N PHE A 218 -0.33 17.91 14.80
CA PHE A 218 0.50 16.82 15.32
C PHE A 218 1.96 16.98 14.90
N TYR A 219 2.20 17.22 13.60
CA TYR A 219 3.56 17.46 13.11
C TYR A 219 4.23 18.65 13.80
N GLN A 220 3.53 19.77 13.93
CA GLN A 220 4.11 21.00 14.49
C GLN A 220 4.38 20.92 16.00
N ASN A 221 3.53 20.21 16.75
CA ASN A 221 3.63 20.19 18.22
C ASN A 221 4.34 18.95 18.76
N VAL A 222 4.17 17.80 18.11
CA VAL A 222 4.74 16.51 18.56
C VAL A 222 5.97 16.17 17.73
N THR A 223 5.82 16.07 16.40
CA THR A 223 6.92 15.59 15.54
C THR A 223 8.09 16.56 15.50
N LYS A 224 7.86 17.88 15.36
CA LYS A 224 8.95 18.87 15.42
C LYS A 224 9.69 18.80 16.76
N GLY A 225 8.96 18.75 17.88
CA GLY A 225 9.58 18.62 19.21
C GLY A 225 10.39 17.34 19.38
N LEU A 226 9.86 16.20 18.93
CA LEU A 226 10.52 14.91 19.00
C LEU A 226 11.74 14.84 18.07
N VAL A 227 11.64 15.35 16.84
CA VAL A 227 12.76 15.43 15.89
C VAL A 227 13.85 16.34 16.44
N THR A 228 13.52 17.49 17.04
CA THR A 228 14.53 18.33 17.70
C THR A 228 15.18 17.65 18.91
N GLY A 229 14.42 16.87 19.68
CA GLY A 229 14.94 16.11 20.82
C GLY A 229 15.80 14.90 20.42
N VAL A 230 15.48 14.23 19.32
CA VAL A 230 16.30 13.17 18.75
C VAL A 230 17.54 13.77 18.08
N ARG A 231 17.41 14.90 17.38
CA ARG A 231 18.51 15.68 16.79
C ARG A 231 19.52 16.10 17.86
N SER A 232 19.06 16.56 19.02
CA SER A 232 19.97 16.96 20.11
C SER A 232 20.68 15.80 20.80
N ARG A 233 20.20 14.56 20.60
CA ARG A 233 20.80 13.34 21.15
C ARG A 233 21.65 12.56 20.15
N MET A 234 21.62 12.97 18.87
CA MET A 234 22.38 12.32 17.80
C MET A 234 23.80 12.93 17.67
N PRO A 235 24.80 12.12 17.25
CA PRO A 235 26.14 12.61 16.93
C PRO A 235 26.12 13.68 15.83
N SER A 236 27.10 14.61 15.89
CA SER A 236 27.19 15.80 15.02
C SER A 236 26.97 15.52 13.53
N PHE A 237 27.51 14.42 12.99
CA PHE A 237 27.38 14.06 11.57
C PHE A 237 25.93 13.82 11.11
N ILE A 238 25.10 13.19 11.95
CA ILE A 238 23.68 12.92 11.63
C ILE A 238 22.85 14.20 11.81
N GLY A 239 23.22 15.03 12.79
CA GLY A 239 22.63 16.35 12.98
C GLY A 239 22.81 17.28 11.78
N THR A 240 24.01 17.29 11.17
CA THR A 240 24.32 18.08 9.97
C THR A 240 23.57 17.59 8.74
N ILE A 241 23.50 16.28 8.50
CA ILE A 241 22.71 15.73 7.37
C ILE A 241 21.23 16.09 7.54
N MET A 242 20.67 15.92 8.75
CA MET A 242 19.27 16.25 9.00
C MET A 242 18.97 17.75 8.81
N GLU A 243 19.92 18.62 9.13
CA GLU A 243 19.83 20.07 8.93
C GLU A 243 19.83 20.47 7.45
N ASP A 244 20.70 19.85 6.65
CA ASP A 244 20.70 20.05 5.19
C ASP A 244 19.39 19.56 4.56
N TYR A 245 18.85 18.43 5.03
CA TYR A 245 17.55 17.93 4.58
C TYR A 245 16.39 18.82 5.04
N GLU A 246 16.40 19.33 6.27
CA GLU A 246 15.38 20.26 6.80
C GLU A 246 15.36 21.55 5.98
N TYR A 247 16.54 22.11 5.68
CA TYR A 247 16.67 23.31 4.85
C TYR A 247 16.15 23.10 3.42
N LEU A 248 16.52 21.99 2.78
CA LEU A 248 16.04 21.64 1.43
C LEU A 248 14.52 21.43 1.42
N TRP A 249 13.98 20.79 2.46
CA TRP A 249 12.55 20.50 2.55
C TRP A 249 11.71 21.75 2.83
N GLU A 250 12.17 22.66 3.68
CA GLU A 250 11.47 23.92 3.96
C GLU A 250 11.59 24.92 2.80
N ASN A 251 12.72 25.00 2.09
CA ASN A 251 12.91 25.98 1.01
C ASN A 251 12.45 25.50 -0.37
N TYR A 252 12.71 24.25 -0.79
CA TYR A 252 12.41 23.81 -2.16
C TYR A 252 11.04 23.14 -2.31
N TYR A 253 10.58 22.42 -1.28
CA TYR A 253 9.31 21.69 -1.37
C TYR A 253 8.09 22.57 -1.14
N PHE A 254 8.21 23.67 -0.38
CA PHE A 254 7.10 24.59 -0.10
C PHE A 254 7.04 25.84 -0.98
N SER A 255 8.13 26.26 -1.63
CA SER A 255 8.15 27.44 -2.49
C SER A 255 7.53 27.19 -3.87
N THR A 256 7.67 25.99 -4.42
CA THR A 256 7.10 25.62 -5.74
C THR A 256 5.57 25.50 -5.74
N VAL A 257 4.94 25.34 -4.57
CA VAL A 257 3.47 25.26 -4.43
C VAL A 257 2.85 26.64 -4.11
N SER A 258 3.66 27.67 -3.85
CA SER A 258 3.18 29.04 -3.57
C SER A 258 3.33 30.00 -4.76
N SER A 259 3.96 29.58 -5.86
CA SER A 259 4.14 30.36 -7.09
C SER A 259 3.40 29.73 -8.28
N SER A 260 2.10 29.55 -8.16
CA SER A 260 1.17 29.38 -9.28
C SER A 260 -0.22 29.81 -8.86
#